data_AF-A0A959LQU1-F1
#
_entry.id   AF-A0A959LQU1-F1
#
_cell.length_a   1.000
_cell.length_b   1.000
_cell.length_c   1.000
_cell.angle_alpha   90.00
_cell.angle_beta   90.00
_cell.angle_gamma   90.00
#
_symmetry.space_group_name_H-M   'P 1'
#
loop_
_entity.id
_entity.type
_entity.pdbx_description
1 polymer ?
#
loop_
_entity_poly.entity_id
_entity_poly.type
_entity_poly.pdbx_seq_one_letter_code
_entity_poly.pdbx_strand_id
1 'polypeptide(L)'
;MNNQIKCPQCGNEFQPDEAIRVEVETQLRAKMNDWKRKKDEEYQKLMEEKDAEAEKALLAERKKVQEQVEAQIRKKLEGDYETQMKFLQEQNATNEEKLNEARKKELDFLKRVQELQDKEKEIELQMQKQLNEERNKLADVIRKQEEEKNDLKFKELRKQLEDQKKIAEEAVRKAEQGSMQLQGEVQELALEELLRTSFPFDIISEVGKGVRGADCIQTVRNNMGQECGKIIFESKRTKEFANDWIEKLKADMRSQGADVAVIVTQAMPKDMDGFGEKDGVWICSFAEVKAVAQVLRESVLKVYQATKSKENMGDKMTLLYEYLTGAEFTEQWKAMREGFL
;
A
#
# COMPACT_ATOMS: atom_id res chain seq x y z
N MET A 1 87.11 79.17 160.10
CA MET A 1 88.49 78.65 160.20
C MET A 1 88.69 77.70 159.03
N ASN A 2 89.62 78.04 158.13
CA ASN A 2 89.91 77.29 156.90
C ASN A 2 90.47 75.90 157.22
N ASN A 3 89.68 74.85 156.99
CA ASN A 3 90.17 73.47 156.83
C ASN A 3 90.22 73.15 155.33
N GLN A 4 91.22 73.70 154.64
CA GLN A 4 91.58 73.29 153.29
C GLN A 4 92.32 71.96 153.39
N ILE A 5 91.78 70.92 152.75
CA ILE A 5 92.37 69.58 152.73
C ILE A 5 93.17 69.43 151.43
N LYS A 6 94.46 69.05 151.53
CA LYS A 6 95.34 68.80 150.39
C LYS A 6 95.10 67.40 149.82
N CYS A 7 94.87 67.34 148.51
CA CYS A 7 94.78 66.08 147.78
C CYS A 7 96.15 65.36 147.77
N PRO A 8 96.28 64.13 148.30
CA PRO A 8 97.55 63.40 148.36
C PRO A 8 98.08 62.91 147.01
N GLN A 9 97.33 63.10 145.92
CA GLN A 9 97.72 62.65 144.57
C GLN A 9 98.11 63.80 143.62
N CYS A 10 97.64 65.02 143.85
CA CYS A 10 97.94 66.17 142.97
C CYS A 10 98.22 67.49 143.71
N GLY A 11 98.20 67.50 145.04
CA GLY A 11 98.64 68.63 145.87
C GLY A 11 97.70 69.84 145.95
N ASN A 12 96.53 69.79 145.31
CA ASN A 12 95.59 70.91 145.26
C ASN A 12 94.67 70.96 146.51
N GLU A 13 94.29 72.16 146.96
CA GLU A 13 93.44 72.42 148.14
C GLU A 13 91.99 72.74 147.72
N PHE A 14 91.00 72.00 148.26
CA PHE A 14 89.58 72.20 147.93
C PHE A 14 88.64 72.10 149.16
N GLN A 15 87.43 72.68 149.05
CA GLN A 15 86.38 72.61 150.09
C GLN A 15 85.37 71.47 149.82
N PRO A 16 85.01 70.64 150.82
CA PRO A 16 84.24 69.40 150.61
C PRO A 16 82.78 69.56 150.11
N ASP A 17 82.13 70.72 150.33
CA ASP A 17 80.69 70.90 150.07
C ASP A 17 80.33 70.95 148.57
N GLU A 18 81.26 71.35 147.70
CA GLU A 18 81.03 71.50 146.27
C GLU A 18 81.18 70.17 145.50
N ALA A 19 82.01 69.25 146.01
CA ALA A 19 82.19 67.91 145.45
C ALA A 19 80.96 67.00 145.68
N ILE A 20 80.33 67.09 146.87
CA ILE A 20 79.17 66.26 147.23
C ILE A 20 77.92 66.66 146.43
N ARG A 21 77.73 67.95 146.16
CA ARG A 21 76.55 68.45 145.42
C ARG A 21 76.56 68.04 143.94
N VAL A 22 77.74 68.09 143.31
CA VAL A 22 77.94 67.62 141.93
C VAL A 22 77.69 66.11 141.84
N GLU A 23 78.14 65.33 142.83
CA GLU A 23 77.92 63.87 142.84
C GLU A 23 76.44 63.50 142.99
N VAL A 24 75.68 64.21 143.84
CA VAL A 24 74.23 64.00 144.01
C VAL A 24 73.43 64.41 142.76
N GLU A 25 73.75 65.54 142.12
CA GLU A 25 73.12 65.94 140.85
C GLU A 25 73.42 64.94 139.73
N THR A 26 74.64 64.43 139.67
CA THR A 26 75.06 63.45 138.67
C THR A 26 74.31 62.13 138.87
N GLN A 27 74.17 61.66 140.11
CA GLN A 27 73.37 60.46 140.44
C GLN A 27 71.87 60.64 140.16
N LEU A 28 71.30 61.81 140.45
CA LEU A 28 69.88 62.09 140.15
C LEU A 28 69.62 62.20 138.65
N ARG A 29 70.52 62.83 137.88
CA ARG A 29 70.45 62.84 136.41
C ARG A 29 70.60 61.45 135.82
N ALA A 30 71.51 60.63 136.35
CA ALA A 30 71.65 59.23 135.94
C ALA A 30 70.37 58.43 136.19
N LYS A 31 69.77 58.56 137.40
CA LYS A 31 68.49 57.91 137.72
C LYS A 31 67.33 58.41 136.85
N MET A 32 67.27 59.71 136.54
CA MET A 32 66.25 60.29 135.68
C MET A 32 66.40 59.81 134.23
N ASN A 33 67.62 59.76 133.70
CA ASN A 33 67.91 59.22 132.37
C ASN A 33 67.61 57.71 132.30
N ASP A 34 67.95 56.92 133.32
CA ASP A 34 67.61 55.50 133.38
C ASP A 34 66.09 55.27 133.48
N TRP A 35 65.38 56.10 134.26
CA TRP A 35 63.91 56.03 134.34
C TRP A 35 63.27 56.39 133.00
N LYS A 36 63.75 57.45 132.34
CA LYS A 36 63.27 57.86 131.02
C LYS A 36 63.52 56.77 129.98
N ARG A 37 64.73 56.20 129.95
CA ARG A 37 65.07 55.07 129.06
C ARG A 37 64.15 53.87 129.28
N LYS A 38 63.92 53.47 130.53
CA LYS A 38 63.00 52.36 130.85
C LYS A 38 61.57 52.66 130.41
N LYS A 39 61.10 53.89 130.58
CA LYS A 39 59.76 54.30 130.14
C LYS A 39 59.63 54.34 128.62
N ASP A 40 60.65 54.83 127.91
CA ASP A 40 60.70 54.82 126.46
C ASP A 40 60.73 53.37 125.94
N GLU A 41 61.50 52.47 126.56
CA GLU A 41 61.52 51.03 126.23
C GLU A 41 60.16 50.33 126.49
N GLU A 42 59.48 50.65 127.60
CA GLU A 42 58.12 50.15 127.89
C GLU A 42 57.10 50.66 126.85
N TYR A 43 57.18 51.93 126.48
CA TYR A 43 56.29 52.53 125.49
C TYR A 43 56.53 51.96 124.09
N GLN A 44 57.80 51.74 123.72
CA GLN A 44 58.20 51.09 122.48
C GLN A 44 57.62 49.66 122.40
N LYS A 45 57.77 48.86 123.46
CA LYS A 45 57.21 47.50 123.52
C LYS A 45 55.70 47.49 123.41
N LEU A 46 55.02 48.42 124.11
CA LEU A 46 53.56 48.52 124.04
C LEU A 46 53.08 48.89 122.63
N MET A 47 53.80 49.79 121.94
CA MET A 47 53.52 50.14 120.55
C MET A 47 53.75 48.95 119.61
N GLU A 48 54.86 48.23 119.74
CA GLU A 48 55.15 47.02 118.96
C GLU A 48 54.10 45.92 119.17
N GLU A 49 53.63 45.72 120.41
CA GLU A 49 52.55 44.78 120.72
C GLU A 49 51.23 45.20 120.07
N LYS A 50 50.90 46.50 120.11
CA LYS A 50 49.68 47.04 119.48
C LYS A 50 49.72 46.98 117.97
N ASP A 51 50.87 47.28 117.37
CA ASP A 51 51.08 47.17 115.92
C ASP A 51 51.01 45.70 115.48
N ALA A 52 51.60 44.78 116.24
CA ALA A 52 51.51 43.33 115.96
C ALA A 52 50.08 42.79 116.13
N GLU A 53 49.32 43.30 117.10
CA GLU A 53 47.89 42.97 117.28
C GLU A 53 47.05 43.50 116.10
N ALA A 54 47.29 44.74 115.67
CA ALA A 54 46.63 45.36 114.53
C ALA A 54 46.96 44.63 113.21
N GLU A 55 48.23 44.24 113.00
CA GLU A 55 48.66 43.50 111.82
C GLU A 55 48.01 42.12 111.77
N LYS A 56 47.94 41.39 112.90
CA LYS A 56 47.22 40.12 112.99
C LYS A 56 45.73 40.28 112.68
N ALA A 57 45.08 41.31 113.21
CA ALA A 57 43.67 41.59 112.93
C ALA A 57 43.43 41.91 111.44
N LEU A 58 44.30 42.73 110.83
CA LEU A 58 44.25 43.06 109.41
C LEU A 58 44.42 41.83 108.52
N LEU A 59 45.35 40.93 108.88
CA LEU A 59 45.64 39.71 108.12
C LEU A 59 44.50 38.70 108.23
N ALA A 60 43.88 38.59 109.40
CA ALA A 60 42.67 37.79 109.60
C ALA A 60 41.47 38.32 108.78
N GLU A 61 41.27 39.64 108.76
CA GLU A 61 40.19 40.26 107.98
C GLU A 61 40.43 40.13 106.47
N ARG A 62 41.67 40.34 106.00
CA ARG A 62 42.05 40.07 104.60
C ARG A 62 41.75 38.63 104.19
N LYS A 63 42.08 37.66 105.05
CA LYS A 63 41.80 36.25 104.79
C LYS A 63 40.30 35.97 104.69
N LYS A 64 39.49 36.53 105.59
CA LYS A 64 38.01 36.41 105.51
C LYS A 64 37.44 37.02 104.24
N VAL A 65 37.89 38.22 103.86
CA VAL A 65 37.44 38.88 102.62
C VAL A 65 37.85 38.05 101.41
N GLN A 66 39.07 37.51 101.39
CA GLN A 66 39.53 36.63 100.31
C GLN A 66 38.67 35.38 100.20
N GLU A 67 38.41 34.68 101.31
CA GLU A 67 37.55 33.48 101.34
C GLU A 67 36.12 33.79 100.88
N GLN A 68 35.56 34.94 101.27
CA GLN A 68 34.22 35.36 100.83
C GLN A 68 34.18 35.68 99.32
N VAL A 69 35.19 36.36 98.80
CA VAL A 69 35.29 36.67 97.37
C VAL A 69 35.47 35.40 96.55
N GLU A 70 36.34 34.49 96.97
CA GLU A 70 36.55 33.19 96.31
C GLU A 70 35.26 32.36 96.30
N ALA A 71 34.54 32.31 97.42
CA ALA A 71 33.24 31.61 97.50
C ALA A 71 32.18 32.24 96.58
N GLN A 72 32.13 33.58 96.49
CA GLN A 72 31.20 34.28 95.59
C GLN A 72 31.56 34.06 94.12
N ILE A 73 32.84 34.12 93.76
CA ILE A 73 33.31 33.84 92.39
C ILE A 73 32.96 32.42 92.01
N ARG A 74 33.26 31.44 92.87
CA ARG A 74 32.94 30.03 92.63
C ARG A 74 31.45 29.81 92.40
N LYS A 75 30.60 30.40 93.25
CA LYS A 75 29.14 30.28 93.12
C LYS A 75 28.61 30.91 91.83
N LYS A 76 29.13 32.08 91.44
CA LYS A 76 28.76 32.72 90.16
C LYS A 76 29.21 31.86 88.97
N LEU A 77 30.45 31.38 89.00
CA LEU A 77 31.03 30.55 87.96
C LEU A 77 30.25 29.23 87.79
N GLU A 78 29.91 28.55 88.88
CA GLU A 78 29.08 27.34 88.87
C GLU A 78 27.69 27.63 88.28
N GLY A 79 27.03 28.73 88.69
CA GLY A 79 25.73 29.12 88.13
C GLY A 79 25.76 29.48 86.64
N ASP A 80 26.78 30.21 86.20
CA ASP A 80 26.97 30.59 84.80
C ASP A 80 27.27 29.35 83.94
N TYR A 81 28.12 28.44 84.41
CA TYR A 81 28.40 27.17 83.72
C TYR A 81 27.17 26.25 83.67
N GLU A 82 26.39 26.14 84.74
CA GLU A 82 25.15 25.36 84.72
C GLU A 82 24.15 25.93 83.71
N THR A 83 24.01 27.25 83.64
CA THR A 83 23.11 27.92 82.69
C THR A 83 23.58 27.70 81.26
N GLN A 84 24.88 27.89 80.99
CA GLN A 84 25.44 27.67 79.66
C GLN A 84 25.34 26.19 79.24
N MET A 85 25.58 25.25 80.17
CA MET A 85 25.47 23.83 79.90
C MET A 85 24.03 23.43 79.58
N LYS A 86 23.04 23.91 80.34
CA LYS A 86 21.62 23.67 80.06
C LYS A 86 21.22 24.23 78.70
N PHE A 87 21.63 25.46 78.39
CA PHE A 87 21.35 26.08 77.10
C PHE A 87 21.96 25.30 75.93
N LEU A 88 23.21 24.85 76.05
CA LEU A 88 23.86 24.02 75.03
C LEU A 88 23.20 22.65 74.88
N GLN A 89 22.76 22.03 75.98
CA GLN A 89 22.03 20.77 75.96
C GLN A 89 20.67 20.92 75.27
N GLU A 90 19.91 21.97 75.59
CA GLU A 90 18.63 22.28 74.94
C GLU A 90 18.80 22.60 73.45
N GLN A 91 19.84 23.34 73.08
CA GLN A 91 20.16 23.58 71.67
C GLN A 91 20.54 22.30 70.93
N ASN A 92 21.35 21.44 71.52
CA ASN A 92 21.71 20.16 70.90
C ASN A 92 20.49 19.26 70.73
N ALA A 93 19.64 19.14 71.75
CA ALA A 93 18.39 18.37 71.66
C ALA A 93 17.47 18.91 70.55
N THR A 94 17.30 20.23 70.48
CA THR A 94 16.49 20.89 69.42
C THR A 94 17.09 20.66 68.03
N ASN A 95 18.41 20.72 67.91
CA ASN A 95 19.10 20.51 66.64
C ASN A 95 19.02 19.04 66.20
N GLU A 96 19.14 18.09 67.12
CA GLU A 96 18.94 16.66 66.84
C GLU A 96 17.51 16.37 66.37
N GLU A 97 16.50 16.97 67.01
CA GLU A 97 15.10 16.82 66.61
C GLU A 97 14.87 17.39 65.20
N LYS A 98 15.36 18.61 64.93
CA LYS A 98 15.29 19.22 63.58
C LYS A 98 16.02 18.38 62.53
N LEU A 99 17.18 17.83 62.88
CA LEU A 99 17.95 16.97 61.98
C LEU A 99 17.20 15.67 61.65
N ASN A 100 16.57 15.06 62.65
CA ASN A 100 15.76 13.85 62.45
C ASN A 100 14.51 14.14 61.62
N GLU A 101 13.83 15.27 61.85
CA GLU A 101 12.69 15.70 61.05
C GLU A 101 13.09 15.96 59.59
N ALA A 102 14.22 16.64 59.37
CA ALA A 102 14.76 16.89 58.03
C ALA A 102 15.10 15.58 57.30
N ARG A 103 15.79 14.64 57.97
CA ARG A 103 16.10 13.30 57.42
C ARG A 103 14.84 12.51 57.07
N LYS A 104 13.79 12.60 57.89
CA LYS A 104 12.51 11.94 57.61
C LYS A 104 11.83 12.54 56.38
N LYS A 105 11.80 13.87 56.27
CA LYS A 105 11.26 14.56 55.08
C LYS A 105 12.04 14.22 53.82
N GLU A 106 13.37 14.14 53.91
CA GLU A 106 14.23 13.74 52.78
C GLU A 106 13.95 12.30 52.35
N LEU A 107 13.81 11.37 53.29
CA LEU A 107 13.45 9.98 52.99
C LEU A 107 12.07 9.85 52.33
N ASP A 108 11.06 10.57 52.85
CA ASP A 108 9.71 10.56 52.28
C ASP A 108 9.69 11.21 50.89
N PHE A 109 10.48 12.27 50.67
CA PHE A 109 10.66 12.89 49.36
C PHE A 109 11.30 11.91 48.37
N LEU A 110 12.39 11.24 48.74
CA LEU A 110 13.05 10.25 47.88
C LEU A 110 12.12 9.09 47.51
N LYS A 111 11.35 8.56 48.47
CA LYS A 111 10.33 7.55 48.20
C LYS A 111 9.29 8.05 47.21
N ARG A 112 8.82 9.28 47.37
CA ARG A 112 7.82 9.86 46.46
C ARG A 112 8.36 10.07 45.06
N VAL A 113 9.62 10.48 44.93
CA VAL A 113 10.30 10.58 43.63
C VAL A 113 10.37 9.22 42.95
N GLN A 114 10.76 8.17 43.68
CA GLN A 114 10.82 6.82 43.15
C GLN A 114 9.43 6.31 42.71
N GLU A 115 8.39 6.50 43.53
CA GLU A 115 7.00 6.15 43.16
C GLU A 115 6.52 6.86 41.89
N LEU A 116 6.88 8.14 41.72
CA LEU A 116 6.52 8.91 40.53
C LEU A 116 7.26 8.38 39.29
N GLN A 117 8.54 8.07 39.40
CA GLN A 117 9.32 7.47 38.32
C GLN A 117 8.78 6.09 37.91
N ASP A 118 8.37 5.27 38.87
CA ASP A 118 7.81 3.95 38.58
C ASP A 118 6.43 4.07 37.90
N LYS A 119 5.59 5.02 38.35
CA LYS A 119 4.32 5.34 37.68
C LYS A 119 4.51 5.89 36.27
N GLU A 120 5.51 6.74 36.05
CA GLU A 120 5.82 7.28 34.73
C GLU A 120 6.21 6.14 33.76
N LYS A 121 7.08 5.23 34.18
CA LYS A 121 7.45 4.03 33.40
C LYS A 121 6.25 3.13 33.15
N GLU A 122 5.37 2.95 34.13
CA GLU A 122 4.17 2.13 33.97
C GLU A 122 3.18 2.75 32.98
N ILE A 123 2.96 4.07 33.06
CA ILE A 123 2.13 4.81 32.10
C ILE A 123 2.73 4.72 30.68
N GLU A 124 4.04 4.91 30.54
CA GLU A 124 4.72 4.79 29.25
C GLU A 124 4.56 3.38 28.65
N LEU A 125 4.72 2.34 29.48
CA LEU A 125 4.51 0.95 29.08
C LEU A 125 3.06 0.68 28.66
N GLN A 126 2.08 1.18 29.42
CA GLN A 126 0.66 1.05 29.09
C GLN A 126 0.32 1.78 27.79
N MET A 127 0.86 3.00 27.60
CA MET A 127 0.66 3.77 26.38
C MET A 127 1.27 3.06 25.16
N GLN A 128 2.47 2.48 25.29
CA GLN A 128 3.07 1.67 24.22
C GLN A 128 2.23 0.42 23.89
N LYS A 129 1.70 -0.28 24.90
CA LYS A 129 0.81 -1.43 24.68
C LYS A 129 -0.46 -1.03 23.95
N GLN A 130 -1.13 0.05 24.39
CA GLN A 130 -2.32 0.58 23.71
C GLN A 130 -2.02 0.99 22.28
N LEU A 131 -0.90 1.68 22.04
CA LEU A 131 -0.52 2.13 20.71
C LEU A 131 -0.22 0.95 19.77
N ASN A 132 0.40 -0.12 20.27
CA ASN A 132 0.59 -1.35 19.51
C ASN A 132 -0.73 -2.08 19.23
N GLU A 133 -1.65 -2.11 20.19
CA GLU A 133 -2.97 -2.72 20.00
C GLU A 133 -3.78 -1.95 18.95
N GLU A 134 -3.81 -0.62 19.01
CA GLU A 134 -4.46 0.24 18.02
C GLU A 134 -3.80 0.14 16.64
N ARG A 135 -2.46 0.01 16.57
CA ARG A 135 -1.74 -0.27 15.31
C ARG A 135 -2.17 -1.60 14.70
N ASN A 136 -2.31 -2.66 15.50
CA ASN A 136 -2.75 -3.96 15.03
C ASN A 136 -4.21 -3.90 14.53
N LYS A 137 -5.11 -3.26 15.28
CA LYS A 137 -6.49 -3.03 14.85
C LYS A 137 -6.56 -2.25 13.53
N LEU A 138 -5.77 -1.19 13.40
CA LEU A 138 -5.70 -0.41 12.16
C LEU A 138 -5.16 -1.24 11.00
N ALA A 139 -4.12 -2.04 11.21
CA ALA A 139 -3.57 -2.94 10.19
C ALA A 139 -4.62 -3.97 9.71
N ASP A 140 -5.39 -4.55 10.63
CA ASP A 140 -6.48 -5.48 10.29
C ASP A 140 -7.61 -4.79 9.50
N VAL A 141 -7.96 -3.55 9.86
CA VAL A 141 -8.96 -2.76 9.13
C VAL A 141 -8.47 -2.44 7.72
N ILE A 142 -7.22 -1.99 7.57
CA ILE A 142 -6.62 -1.69 6.26
C ILE A 142 -6.60 -2.95 5.40
N ARG A 143 -6.19 -4.09 5.96
CA ARG A 143 -6.15 -5.38 5.26
C ARG A 143 -7.53 -5.79 4.75
N LYS A 144 -8.57 -5.70 5.60
CA LYS A 144 -9.95 -6.00 5.20
C LYS A 144 -10.45 -5.06 4.11
N GLN A 145 -10.19 -3.76 4.23
CA GLN A 145 -10.58 -2.78 3.20
C GLN A 145 -9.87 -3.02 1.87
N GLU A 146 -8.60 -3.43 1.90
CA GLU A 146 -7.84 -3.77 0.70
C GLU A 146 -8.35 -5.06 0.05
N GLU A 147 -8.64 -6.10 0.85
CA GLU A 147 -9.27 -7.34 0.40
C GLU A 147 -10.63 -7.06 -0.26
N GLU A 148 -11.51 -6.27 0.37
CA GLU A 148 -12.81 -5.89 -0.18
C GLU A 148 -12.68 -5.10 -1.50
N LYS A 149 -11.75 -4.13 -1.57
CA LYS A 149 -11.47 -3.37 -2.79
C LYS A 149 -10.95 -4.26 -3.91
N ASN A 150 -10.05 -5.18 -3.59
CA ASN A 150 -9.50 -6.12 -4.56
C ASN A 150 -10.56 -7.09 -5.04
N ASP A 151 -11.40 -7.61 -4.16
CA ASP A 151 -12.52 -8.49 -4.51
C ASP A 151 -13.51 -7.82 -5.46
N LEU A 152 -13.85 -6.56 -5.21
CA LEU A 152 -14.72 -5.77 -6.10
C LEU A 152 -14.06 -5.58 -7.47
N LYS A 153 -12.78 -5.18 -7.51
CA LYS A 153 -12.03 -5.05 -8.78
C LYS A 153 -11.92 -6.37 -9.53
N PHE A 154 -11.68 -7.48 -8.83
CA PHE A 154 -11.61 -8.81 -9.44
C PHE A 154 -12.97 -9.22 -10.02
N LYS A 155 -14.07 -8.96 -9.33
CA LYS A 155 -15.43 -9.21 -9.85
C LYS A 155 -15.73 -8.35 -11.07
N GLU A 156 -15.36 -7.08 -11.05
CA GLU A 156 -15.52 -6.16 -12.18
C GLU A 156 -14.71 -6.62 -13.40
N LEU A 157 -13.42 -6.92 -13.22
CA LEU A 157 -12.55 -7.43 -14.28
C LEU A 157 -13.04 -8.78 -14.84
N ARG A 158 -13.50 -9.69 -13.98
CA ARG A 158 -14.09 -10.97 -14.42
C ARG A 158 -15.31 -10.74 -15.30
N LYS A 159 -16.21 -9.84 -14.90
CA LYS A 159 -17.40 -9.50 -15.68
C LYS A 159 -17.02 -8.87 -17.02
N GLN A 160 -16.09 -7.90 -17.02
CA GLN A 160 -15.57 -7.29 -18.26
C GLN A 160 -14.97 -8.34 -19.21
N LEU A 161 -14.20 -9.29 -18.68
CA LEU A 161 -13.58 -10.35 -19.48
C LEU A 161 -14.62 -11.31 -20.07
N GLU A 162 -15.67 -11.63 -19.30
CA GLU A 162 -16.77 -12.47 -19.78
C GLU A 162 -17.61 -11.78 -20.86
N ASP A 163 -17.90 -10.49 -20.68
CA ASP A 163 -18.62 -9.68 -21.67
C ASP A 163 -17.79 -9.52 -22.97
N GLN A 164 -16.48 -9.27 -22.86
CA GLN A 164 -15.58 -9.23 -24.03
C GLN A 164 -15.50 -10.57 -24.75
N LYS A 165 -15.49 -11.68 -24.02
CA LYS A 165 -15.47 -13.02 -24.63
C LYS A 165 -16.73 -13.28 -25.45
N LYS A 166 -17.92 -12.91 -24.93
CA LYS A 166 -19.18 -13.04 -25.68
C LYS A 166 -19.19 -12.20 -26.95
N ILE A 167 -18.72 -10.95 -26.87
CA ILE A 167 -18.63 -10.06 -28.05
C ILE A 167 -17.67 -10.65 -29.09
N ALA A 168 -16.53 -11.19 -28.67
CA ALA A 168 -15.57 -11.82 -29.57
C ALA A 168 -16.17 -13.06 -30.26
N GLU A 169 -16.86 -13.92 -29.53
CA GLU A 169 -17.54 -15.11 -30.09
C GLU A 169 -18.62 -14.73 -31.11
N GLU A 170 -19.43 -13.70 -30.84
CA GLU A 170 -20.43 -13.20 -31.79
C GLU A 170 -19.79 -12.57 -33.04
N ALA A 171 -18.68 -11.84 -32.88
CA ALA A 171 -17.96 -11.24 -34.00
C ALA A 171 -17.36 -12.31 -34.92
N VAL A 172 -16.77 -13.36 -34.36
CA VAL A 172 -16.25 -14.52 -35.12
C VAL A 172 -17.38 -15.17 -35.92
N ARG A 173 -18.53 -15.43 -35.28
CA ARG A 173 -19.68 -16.06 -35.95
C ARG A 173 -20.22 -15.21 -37.11
N LYS A 174 -20.28 -13.88 -36.96
CA LYS A 174 -20.72 -12.97 -38.04
C LYS A 174 -19.71 -12.91 -39.19
N ALA A 175 -18.41 -12.94 -38.89
CA ALA A 175 -17.36 -12.95 -39.89
C ALA A 175 -17.37 -14.26 -40.72
N GLU A 176 -17.56 -15.41 -40.06
CA GLU A 176 -17.70 -16.70 -40.74
C GLU A 176 -18.94 -16.74 -41.65
N GLN A 177 -20.06 -16.18 -41.21
CA GLN A 177 -21.30 -16.16 -41.98
C GLN A 177 -21.23 -15.26 -43.23
N GLY A 178 -20.54 -14.11 -43.14
CA GLY A 178 -20.29 -13.23 -44.29
C GLY A 178 -19.33 -13.84 -45.32
N SER A 179 -18.35 -14.64 -44.86
CA SER A 179 -17.41 -15.31 -45.75
C SER A 179 -18.06 -16.40 -46.61
N MET A 180 -19.07 -17.13 -46.11
CA MET A 180 -19.76 -18.18 -46.90
C MET A 180 -20.60 -17.63 -48.05
N GLN A 181 -21.23 -16.46 -47.90
CA GLN A 181 -22.02 -15.83 -48.97
C GLN A 181 -21.12 -15.29 -50.08
N LEU A 182 -20.06 -14.57 -49.73
CA LEU A 182 -19.08 -14.09 -50.71
C LEU A 182 -18.45 -15.24 -51.51
N GLN A 183 -18.26 -16.39 -50.87
CA GLN A 183 -17.63 -17.56 -51.51
C GLN A 183 -18.52 -18.28 -52.52
N GLY A 184 -19.85 -18.19 -52.39
CA GLY A 184 -20.83 -18.72 -53.35
C GLY A 184 -20.93 -17.86 -54.60
N GLU A 185 -21.08 -16.54 -54.42
CA GLU A 185 -21.19 -15.58 -55.52
C GLU A 185 -19.97 -15.59 -56.44
N VAL A 186 -18.76 -15.76 -55.88
CA VAL A 186 -17.53 -15.87 -56.67
C VAL A 186 -17.54 -17.10 -57.58
N GLN A 187 -18.14 -18.21 -57.17
CA GLN A 187 -18.18 -19.43 -57.98
C GLN A 187 -19.23 -19.36 -59.09
N GLU A 188 -20.35 -18.69 -58.85
CA GLU A 188 -21.37 -18.39 -59.87
C GLU A 188 -20.77 -17.53 -60.98
N LEU A 189 -20.10 -16.43 -60.62
CA LEU A 189 -19.38 -15.57 -61.55
C LEU A 189 -18.33 -16.34 -62.36
N ALA A 190 -17.57 -17.23 -61.71
CA ALA A 190 -16.56 -18.04 -62.38
C ALA A 190 -17.16 -19.04 -63.37
N LEU A 191 -18.34 -19.60 -63.07
CA LEU A 191 -19.05 -20.51 -63.97
C LEU A 191 -19.54 -19.77 -65.22
N GLU A 192 -20.13 -18.59 -65.04
CA GLU A 192 -20.56 -17.75 -66.16
C GLU A 192 -19.41 -17.37 -67.08
N GLU A 193 -18.31 -16.89 -66.52
CA GLU A 193 -17.13 -16.48 -67.28
C GLU A 193 -16.55 -17.67 -68.07
N LEU A 194 -16.50 -18.85 -67.46
CA LEU A 194 -16.05 -20.07 -68.12
C LEU A 194 -16.93 -20.45 -69.32
N LEU A 195 -18.25 -20.37 -69.16
CA LEU A 195 -19.21 -20.69 -70.23
C LEU A 195 -19.15 -19.65 -71.35
N ARG A 196 -19.10 -18.34 -71.03
CA ARG A 196 -18.95 -17.26 -72.02
C ARG A 196 -17.67 -17.40 -72.83
N THR A 197 -16.57 -17.75 -72.17
CA THR A 197 -15.26 -17.92 -72.82
C THR A 197 -15.23 -19.17 -73.69
N SER A 198 -15.88 -20.25 -73.26
CA SER A 198 -15.88 -21.53 -73.99
C SER A 198 -16.85 -21.53 -75.18
N PHE A 199 -17.95 -20.79 -75.09
CA PHE A 199 -19.03 -20.78 -76.08
C PHE A 199 -19.41 -19.35 -76.51
N PRO A 200 -18.53 -18.64 -77.25
CA PRO A 200 -18.70 -17.22 -77.57
C PRO A 200 -19.90 -16.90 -78.48
N PHE A 201 -20.44 -17.89 -79.17
CA PHE A 201 -21.61 -17.73 -80.06
C PHE A 201 -22.94 -17.99 -79.36
N ASP A 202 -22.92 -18.57 -78.17
CA ASP A 202 -24.11 -18.82 -77.36
C ASP A 202 -24.43 -17.60 -76.49
N ILE A 203 -25.68 -17.47 -76.04
CA ILE A 203 -26.06 -16.44 -75.06
C ILE A 203 -26.02 -17.04 -73.66
N ILE A 204 -25.19 -16.47 -72.80
CA ILE A 204 -25.16 -16.77 -71.37
C ILE A 204 -25.90 -15.66 -70.62
N SER A 205 -26.97 -16.02 -69.90
CA SER A 205 -27.79 -15.10 -69.09
C SER A 205 -27.86 -15.56 -67.64
N GLU A 206 -27.59 -14.64 -66.72
CA GLU A 206 -27.79 -14.81 -65.27
C GLU A 206 -29.28 -14.72 -64.95
N VAL A 207 -29.77 -15.55 -64.02
CA VAL A 207 -31.10 -15.38 -63.43
C VAL A 207 -30.96 -14.57 -62.15
N GLY A 208 -31.50 -13.34 -62.16
CA GLY A 208 -31.23 -12.36 -61.11
C GLY A 208 -31.51 -12.83 -59.67
N LYS A 209 -30.63 -12.42 -58.75
CA LYS A 209 -30.70 -12.71 -57.31
C LYS A 209 -32.09 -12.42 -56.72
N GLY A 210 -32.79 -13.45 -56.26
CA GLY A 210 -34.11 -13.36 -55.61
C GLY A 210 -35.29 -13.87 -56.43
N VAL A 211 -35.08 -14.23 -57.70
CA VAL A 211 -36.05 -14.99 -58.51
C VAL A 211 -35.72 -16.48 -58.38
N ARG A 212 -36.74 -17.34 -58.21
CA ARG A 212 -36.52 -18.79 -58.28
C ARG A 212 -36.09 -19.17 -59.69
N GLY A 213 -34.88 -19.69 -59.84
CA GLY A 213 -34.36 -20.16 -61.11
C GLY A 213 -32.90 -20.58 -60.98
N ALA A 214 -32.43 -21.33 -61.97
CA ALA A 214 -31.06 -21.79 -62.04
C ALA A 214 -30.06 -20.62 -62.09
N ASP A 215 -28.86 -20.81 -61.56
CA ASP A 215 -27.83 -19.77 -61.48
C ASP A 215 -27.46 -19.19 -62.87
N CYS A 216 -27.39 -20.03 -63.91
CA CYS A 216 -26.99 -19.59 -65.25
C CYS A 216 -27.77 -20.33 -66.35
N ILE A 217 -28.15 -19.62 -67.41
CA ILE A 217 -28.79 -20.19 -68.61
C ILE A 217 -27.91 -19.97 -69.83
N GLN A 218 -27.59 -21.05 -70.53
CA GLN A 218 -26.96 -21.05 -71.84
C GLN A 218 -28.00 -21.29 -72.93
N THR A 219 -28.24 -20.29 -73.77
CA THR A 219 -29.02 -20.44 -74.99
C THR A 219 -28.09 -20.82 -76.13
N VAL A 220 -28.19 -22.07 -76.58
CA VAL A 220 -27.35 -22.67 -77.62
C VAL A 220 -27.73 -22.13 -78.98
N ARG A 221 -26.74 -21.61 -79.72
CA ARG A 221 -26.93 -21.09 -81.08
C ARG A 221 -26.13 -21.85 -82.11
N ASN A 222 -26.71 -22.07 -83.29
CA ASN A 222 -25.98 -22.63 -84.43
C ASN A 222 -25.11 -21.57 -85.12
N ASN A 223 -24.32 -22.00 -86.10
CA ASN A 223 -23.41 -21.11 -86.86
C ASN A 223 -24.15 -20.01 -87.66
N MET A 224 -25.48 -20.10 -87.80
CA MET A 224 -26.33 -19.08 -88.43
C MET A 224 -26.96 -18.13 -87.41
N GLY A 225 -26.62 -18.26 -86.11
CA GLY A 225 -27.16 -17.46 -85.02
C GLY A 225 -28.57 -17.84 -84.57
N GLN A 226 -29.13 -18.95 -85.07
CA GLN A 226 -30.47 -19.41 -84.66
C GLN A 226 -30.41 -20.13 -83.32
N GLU A 227 -31.37 -19.86 -82.45
CA GLU A 227 -31.52 -20.54 -81.16
C GLU A 227 -32.01 -21.97 -81.37
N CYS A 228 -31.23 -22.92 -80.85
CA CYS A 228 -31.45 -24.35 -81.06
C CYS A 228 -31.95 -25.07 -79.79
N GLY A 229 -31.74 -24.46 -78.62
CA GLY A 229 -32.19 -24.96 -77.33
C GLY A 229 -31.53 -24.23 -76.17
N LYS A 230 -31.86 -24.61 -74.94
CA LYS A 230 -31.37 -23.99 -73.71
C LYS A 230 -30.87 -25.04 -72.72
N ILE A 231 -29.72 -24.75 -72.10
CA ILE A 231 -29.13 -25.53 -71.02
C ILE A 231 -29.10 -24.67 -69.77
N ILE A 232 -29.59 -25.18 -68.65
CA ILE A 232 -29.52 -24.49 -67.36
C ILE A 232 -28.47 -25.10 -66.46
N PHE A 233 -27.78 -24.25 -65.70
CA PHE A 233 -26.70 -24.62 -64.82
C PHE A 233 -26.99 -24.13 -63.40
N GLU A 234 -26.79 -25.02 -62.43
CA GLU A 234 -26.89 -24.74 -61.00
C GLU A 234 -25.54 -25.06 -60.34
N SER A 235 -24.93 -24.09 -59.66
CA SER A 235 -23.69 -24.22 -58.93
C SER A 235 -23.97 -24.46 -57.44
N LYS A 236 -23.47 -25.58 -56.90
CA LYS A 236 -23.61 -25.94 -55.48
C LYS A 236 -22.27 -26.21 -54.83
N ARG A 237 -21.86 -25.27 -53.97
CA ARG A 237 -20.66 -25.38 -53.14
C ARG A 237 -21.00 -25.82 -51.71
N THR A 238 -21.27 -27.10 -51.53
CA THR A 238 -21.51 -27.68 -50.21
C THR A 238 -20.65 -28.92 -50.01
N LYS A 239 -20.56 -29.38 -48.75
CA LYS A 239 -19.81 -30.59 -48.37
C LYS A 239 -20.57 -31.88 -48.68
N GLU A 240 -21.89 -31.81 -48.81
CA GLU A 240 -22.75 -32.96 -49.05
C GLU A 240 -23.76 -32.64 -50.16
N PHE A 241 -23.99 -33.61 -51.04
CA PHE A 241 -25.00 -33.54 -52.08
C PHE A 241 -26.39 -33.76 -51.49
N ALA A 242 -27.33 -32.85 -51.75
CA ALA A 242 -28.72 -33.04 -51.36
C ALA A 242 -29.59 -33.35 -52.58
N ASN A 243 -30.35 -34.45 -52.50
CA ASN A 243 -31.19 -34.93 -53.62
C ASN A 243 -32.32 -33.96 -53.97
N ASP A 244 -32.67 -33.03 -53.08
CA ASP A 244 -33.69 -32.01 -53.34
C ASP A 244 -33.26 -30.98 -54.40
N TRP A 245 -31.96 -30.84 -54.67
CA TRP A 245 -31.45 -29.98 -55.73
C TRP A 245 -31.88 -30.45 -57.13
N ILE A 246 -31.92 -31.77 -57.34
CA ILE A 246 -32.36 -32.36 -58.61
C ILE A 246 -33.82 -31.98 -58.88
N GLU A 247 -34.69 -32.14 -57.89
CA GLU A 247 -36.11 -31.83 -58.03
C GLU A 247 -36.38 -30.33 -58.20
N LYS A 248 -35.61 -29.47 -57.51
CA LYS A 248 -35.67 -28.01 -57.70
C LYS A 248 -35.23 -27.62 -59.11
N LEU A 249 -34.08 -28.11 -59.56
CA LEU A 249 -33.55 -27.75 -60.87
C LEU A 249 -34.45 -28.25 -62.01
N LYS A 250 -35.09 -29.41 -61.87
CA LYS A 250 -36.12 -29.87 -62.83
C LYS A 250 -37.33 -28.94 -62.87
N ALA A 251 -37.75 -28.39 -61.73
CA ALA A 251 -38.84 -27.42 -61.71
C ALA A 251 -38.44 -26.14 -62.45
N ASP A 252 -37.19 -25.70 -62.27
CA ASP A 252 -36.63 -24.53 -62.96
C ASP A 252 -36.45 -24.79 -64.46
N MET A 253 -36.04 -26.00 -64.85
CA MET A 253 -35.98 -26.45 -66.25
C MET A 253 -37.33 -26.30 -66.94
N ARG A 254 -38.42 -26.70 -66.28
CA ARG A 254 -39.78 -26.56 -66.82
C ARG A 254 -40.25 -25.12 -66.85
N SER A 255 -39.94 -24.31 -65.83
CA SER A 255 -40.39 -22.92 -65.76
C SER A 255 -39.69 -22.03 -66.78
N GLN A 256 -38.41 -22.31 -67.07
CA GLN A 256 -37.58 -21.55 -68.00
C GLN A 256 -37.61 -22.10 -69.44
N GLY A 257 -38.29 -23.23 -69.66
CA GLY A 257 -38.36 -23.89 -70.97
C GLY A 257 -36.99 -24.36 -71.46
N ALA A 258 -36.18 -24.92 -70.56
CA ALA A 258 -34.87 -25.45 -70.89
C ALA A 258 -34.94 -26.94 -71.29
N ASP A 259 -34.05 -27.33 -72.20
CA ASP A 259 -33.99 -28.68 -72.76
C ASP A 259 -33.11 -29.61 -71.92
N VAL A 260 -32.10 -29.04 -71.25
CA VAL A 260 -31.13 -29.79 -70.45
C VAL A 260 -30.83 -29.05 -69.14
N ALA A 261 -30.68 -29.81 -68.05
CA ALA A 261 -30.31 -29.30 -66.73
C ALA A 261 -28.98 -29.89 -66.26
N VAL A 262 -28.12 -29.03 -65.70
CA VAL A 262 -26.78 -29.37 -65.21
C VAL A 262 -26.57 -28.84 -63.79
N ILE A 263 -26.14 -29.69 -62.86
CA ILE A 263 -25.64 -29.32 -61.54
C ILE A 263 -24.12 -29.40 -61.54
N VAL A 264 -23.48 -28.30 -61.19
CA VAL A 264 -22.04 -28.18 -60.96
C VAL A 264 -21.81 -28.20 -59.46
N THR A 265 -21.20 -29.26 -58.95
CA THR A 265 -21.04 -29.42 -57.49
C THR A 265 -19.63 -29.82 -57.07
N GLN A 266 -19.25 -29.45 -55.84
CA GLN A 266 -18.03 -29.95 -55.22
C GLN A 266 -18.20 -31.34 -54.60
N ALA A 267 -19.41 -31.68 -54.15
CA ALA A 267 -19.73 -32.94 -53.49
C ALA A 267 -20.65 -33.76 -54.39
N MET A 268 -20.15 -34.87 -54.93
CA MET A 268 -20.94 -35.77 -55.79
C MET A 268 -21.96 -36.58 -54.96
N PRO A 269 -23.07 -37.04 -55.57
CA PRO A 269 -23.96 -38.03 -54.97
C PRO A 269 -23.20 -39.29 -54.57
N LYS A 270 -23.61 -39.95 -53.46
CA LYS A 270 -22.91 -41.13 -52.90
C LYS A 270 -22.84 -42.33 -53.84
N ASP A 271 -23.68 -42.35 -54.86
CA ASP A 271 -23.84 -43.38 -55.88
C ASP A 271 -23.17 -43.02 -57.22
N MET A 272 -22.38 -41.94 -57.27
CA MET A 272 -21.66 -41.49 -58.46
C MET A 272 -20.18 -41.24 -58.16
N ASP A 273 -19.30 -41.92 -58.90
CA ASP A 273 -17.84 -41.76 -58.78
C ASP A 273 -17.28 -40.62 -59.66
N GLY A 274 -18.08 -40.04 -60.55
CA GLY A 274 -17.69 -38.99 -61.49
C GLY A 274 -18.90 -38.35 -62.19
N PHE A 275 -18.66 -37.49 -63.19
CA PHE A 275 -19.75 -36.82 -63.91
C PHE A 275 -20.70 -37.81 -64.60
N GLY A 276 -22.00 -37.49 -64.63
CA GLY A 276 -23.00 -38.34 -65.26
C GLY A 276 -24.42 -37.79 -65.15
N GLU A 277 -25.37 -38.53 -65.72
CA GLU A 277 -26.80 -38.21 -65.61
C GLU A 277 -27.42 -38.96 -64.42
N LYS A 278 -28.15 -38.24 -63.57
CA LYS A 278 -28.96 -38.81 -62.49
C LYS A 278 -30.35 -38.22 -62.52
N ASP A 279 -31.35 -39.10 -62.60
CA ASP A 279 -32.77 -38.77 -62.64
C ASP A 279 -33.14 -37.71 -63.70
N GLY A 280 -32.45 -37.63 -64.85
CA GLY A 280 -32.73 -36.64 -65.90
C GLY A 280 -32.00 -35.29 -65.74
N VAL A 281 -31.05 -35.19 -64.80
CA VAL A 281 -30.19 -34.01 -64.59
C VAL A 281 -28.73 -34.44 -64.67
N TRP A 282 -27.91 -33.69 -65.40
CA TRP A 282 -26.47 -33.93 -65.48
C TRP A 282 -25.78 -33.36 -64.24
N ILE A 283 -24.91 -34.13 -63.61
CA ILE A 283 -24.16 -33.74 -62.42
C ILE A 283 -22.68 -33.85 -62.74
N CYS A 284 -21.92 -32.79 -62.49
CA CYS A 284 -20.49 -32.76 -62.77
C CYS A 284 -19.74 -31.88 -61.76
N SER A 285 -18.43 -32.05 -61.68
CA SER A 285 -17.57 -31.13 -60.95
C SER A 285 -17.26 -29.87 -61.76
N PHE A 286 -16.82 -28.80 -61.09
CA PHE A 286 -16.41 -27.56 -61.77
C PHE A 286 -15.26 -27.78 -62.77
N ALA A 287 -14.40 -28.78 -62.55
CA ALA A 287 -13.32 -29.10 -63.50
C ALA A 287 -13.85 -29.73 -64.81
N GLU A 288 -14.98 -30.42 -64.74
CA GLU A 288 -15.56 -31.20 -65.84
C GLU A 288 -16.64 -30.43 -66.60
N VAL A 289 -17.19 -29.36 -66.01
CA VAL A 289 -18.33 -28.62 -66.56
C VAL A 289 -18.12 -28.17 -68.00
N LYS A 290 -16.90 -27.78 -68.39
CA LYS A 290 -16.59 -27.40 -69.77
C LYS A 290 -16.80 -28.56 -70.75
N ALA A 291 -16.32 -29.74 -70.39
CA ALA A 291 -16.44 -30.94 -71.23
C ALA A 291 -17.90 -31.40 -71.31
N VAL A 292 -18.59 -31.41 -70.16
CA VAL A 292 -20.02 -31.77 -70.09
C VAL A 292 -20.87 -30.80 -70.91
N ALA A 293 -20.68 -29.49 -70.74
CA ALA A 293 -21.38 -28.47 -71.51
C ALA A 293 -21.16 -28.62 -73.03
N GLN A 294 -19.93 -28.94 -73.47
CA GLN A 294 -19.64 -29.17 -74.90
C GLN A 294 -20.45 -30.34 -75.46
N VAL A 295 -20.47 -31.47 -74.76
CA VAL A 295 -21.19 -32.69 -75.21
C VAL A 295 -22.70 -32.44 -75.25
N LEU A 296 -23.24 -31.77 -74.22
CA LEU A 296 -24.66 -31.44 -74.14
C LEU A 296 -25.06 -30.43 -75.23
N ARG A 297 -24.24 -29.41 -75.46
CA ARG A 297 -24.42 -28.43 -76.54
C ARG A 297 -24.50 -29.11 -77.91
N GLU A 298 -23.57 -30.02 -78.22
CA GLU A 298 -23.60 -30.77 -79.48
C GLU A 298 -24.86 -31.64 -79.60
N SER A 299 -25.29 -32.23 -78.49
CA SER A 299 -26.50 -33.05 -78.45
C SER A 299 -27.75 -32.21 -78.76
N VAL A 300 -27.88 -31.03 -78.14
CA VAL A 300 -28.97 -30.07 -78.41
C VAL A 300 -28.98 -29.65 -79.89
N LEU A 301 -27.83 -29.32 -80.46
CA LEU A 301 -27.71 -28.95 -81.88
C LEU A 301 -28.15 -30.08 -82.82
N LYS A 302 -27.73 -31.32 -82.55
CA LYS A 302 -28.10 -32.50 -83.35
C LYS A 302 -29.60 -32.78 -83.27
N VAL A 303 -30.18 -32.69 -82.08
CA VAL A 303 -31.64 -32.85 -81.87
C VAL A 303 -32.40 -31.78 -82.64
N TYR A 304 -31.99 -30.52 -82.53
CA TYR A 304 -32.62 -29.42 -83.28
C TYR A 304 -32.56 -29.63 -84.80
N GLN A 305 -31.41 -30.04 -85.34
CA GLN A 305 -31.25 -30.36 -86.76
C GLN A 305 -32.18 -31.51 -87.19
N ALA A 306 -32.26 -32.58 -86.40
CA ALA A 306 -33.13 -33.72 -86.71
C ALA A 306 -34.62 -33.36 -86.70
N THR A 307 -35.06 -32.52 -85.75
CA THR A 307 -36.44 -32.03 -85.67
C THR A 307 -36.78 -31.14 -86.87
N LYS A 308 -35.90 -30.19 -87.21
CA LYS A 308 -36.09 -29.29 -88.36
C LYS A 308 -36.08 -30.02 -89.70
N SER A 309 -35.26 -31.07 -89.85
CA SER A 309 -35.29 -31.93 -91.04
C SER A 309 -36.59 -32.71 -91.20
N LYS A 310 -37.27 -33.07 -90.09
CA LYS A 310 -38.59 -33.71 -90.13
C LYS A 310 -39.72 -32.74 -90.45
N GLU A 311 -39.69 -31.50 -89.93
CA GLU A 311 -40.64 -30.45 -90.33
C GLU A 311 -40.56 -30.18 -91.84
N ASN A 312 -39.35 -30.05 -92.38
CA ASN A 312 -39.14 -29.88 -93.83
C ASN A 312 -39.60 -31.09 -94.68
N MET A 313 -39.74 -32.29 -94.09
CA MET A 313 -40.35 -33.43 -94.80
C MET A 313 -41.87 -33.34 -94.86
N GLY A 314 -42.52 -32.76 -93.84
CA GLY A 314 -43.95 -32.50 -93.84
C GLY A 314 -44.34 -31.60 -95.01
N ASP A 315 -43.64 -30.48 -95.17
CA ASP A 315 -43.86 -29.53 -96.28
C ASP A 315 -43.57 -30.15 -97.65
N LYS A 316 -42.54 -31.00 -97.78
CA LYS A 316 -42.28 -31.71 -99.04
C LYS A 316 -43.35 -32.75 -99.38
N MET A 317 -43.94 -33.41 -98.40
CA MET A 317 -45.04 -34.36 -98.61
C MET A 317 -46.30 -33.62 -99.07
N THR A 318 -46.59 -32.46 -98.47
CA THR A 318 -47.68 -31.56 -98.88
C THR A 318 -47.44 -31.00 -100.30
N LEU A 319 -46.22 -30.58 -100.63
CA LEU A 319 -45.86 -30.09 -101.96
C LEU A 319 -45.96 -31.18 -103.05
N LEU A 320 -45.57 -32.43 -102.74
CA LEU A 320 -45.77 -33.59 -103.62
C LEU A 320 -47.26 -33.93 -103.80
N TYR A 321 -48.05 -33.81 -102.73
CA TYR A 321 -49.50 -34.04 -102.79
C TYR A 321 -50.19 -32.96 -103.63
N GLU A 322 -49.85 -31.69 -103.46
CA GLU A 322 -50.35 -30.57 -104.27
C GLU A 322 -49.92 -30.68 -105.74
N TYR A 323 -48.69 -31.13 -106.02
CA TYR A 323 -48.23 -31.36 -107.39
C TYR A 323 -48.96 -32.56 -108.05
N LEU A 324 -49.08 -33.70 -107.35
CA LEU A 324 -49.76 -34.90 -107.88
C LEU A 324 -51.27 -34.72 -108.04
N THR A 325 -51.89 -33.85 -107.24
CA THR A 325 -53.33 -33.49 -107.33
C THR A 325 -53.58 -32.19 -108.10
N GLY A 326 -52.53 -31.53 -108.56
CA GLY A 326 -52.59 -30.24 -109.25
C GLY A 326 -53.08 -30.34 -110.70
N ALA A 327 -53.70 -29.27 -111.18
CA ALA A 327 -54.13 -29.15 -112.58
C ALA A 327 -52.95 -29.27 -113.57
N GLU A 328 -51.76 -28.79 -113.18
CA GLU A 328 -50.53 -28.85 -114.01
C GLU A 328 -50.08 -30.29 -114.32
N PHE A 329 -50.11 -31.20 -113.34
CA PHE A 329 -49.79 -32.62 -113.58
C PHE A 329 -50.86 -33.30 -114.45
N THR A 330 -52.13 -32.92 -114.26
CA THR A 330 -53.26 -33.44 -115.06
C THR A 330 -53.19 -32.98 -116.52
N GLU A 331 -52.77 -31.73 -116.77
CA GLU A 331 -52.53 -31.22 -118.12
C GLU A 331 -51.30 -31.86 -118.77
N GLN A 332 -50.19 -32.03 -118.05
CA GLN A 332 -49.01 -32.74 -118.56
C GLN A 332 -49.31 -34.21 -118.87
N TRP A 333 -50.12 -34.89 -118.06
CA TRP A 333 -50.58 -36.25 -118.32
C TRP A 333 -51.53 -36.33 -119.52
N LYS A 334 -52.45 -35.37 -119.69
CA LYS A 334 -53.31 -35.26 -120.88
C LYS A 334 -52.50 -35.00 -122.15
N ALA A 335 -51.53 -34.10 -122.11
CA ALA A 335 -50.64 -33.80 -123.23
C ALA A 335 -49.79 -35.02 -123.64
N MET A 336 -49.32 -35.82 -122.68
CA MET A 336 -48.66 -37.10 -122.97
C MET A 336 -49.64 -38.12 -123.58
N ARG A 337 -50.88 -38.22 -123.08
CA ARG A 337 -51.89 -39.16 -123.60
C ARG A 337 -52.36 -38.81 -125.01
N GLU A 338 -52.42 -37.53 -125.36
CA GLU A 338 -52.77 -37.04 -126.70
C GLU A 338 -51.64 -37.23 -127.73
N GLY A 339 -50.39 -37.42 -127.29
CA GLY A 339 -49.27 -37.75 -128.18
C GLY A 339 -49.13 -39.23 -128.55
N PHE A 340 -49.93 -40.13 -127.94
CA PHE A 340 -49.90 -41.59 -128.15
C PHE A 340 -51.22 -42.15 -128.73
N LEU A 341 -52.16 -41.27 -129.14
CA LEU A 341 -53.34 -41.55 -129.96
C LEU A 341 -53.19 -40.81 -131.30
#